data_AF-A0A5C9ESZ9-F1
#
_entry.id   AF-A0A5C9ESZ9-F1
#
_cell.length_a   1.000
_cell.length_b   1.000
_cell.length_c   1.000
_cell.angle_alpha   90.00
_cell.angle_beta   90.00
_cell.angle_gamma   90.00
#
_symmetry.space_group_name_H-M   'P 1'
#
loop_
_entity.id
_entity.type
_entity.pdbx_description
1 polymer ?
#
loop_
_entity_poly.entity_id
_entity_poly.type
_entity_poly.pdbx_seq_one_letter_code
_entity_poly.pdbx_strand_id
1 'polypeptide(L)'
;MELRESSVSSILHYYKSLNIDRRQNEILMDLSRELAKYIPLSELILQGYGLLAMKDWQYAHKQPGYEISSMSPEDRIRAMKELLQFLLHRLKSTLKSKKYEHQIDAGIEKLLVYYKKTHARR
;
A
#
# COMPACT_ATOMS: atom_id res chain seq x y z
N MET A 1 25.10 -4.66 -18.10
CA MET A 1 24.64 -5.51 -16.97
C MET A 1 24.50 -4.69 -15.67
N GLU A 2 25.29 -3.62 -15.49
CA GLU A 2 25.33 -2.73 -14.32
C GLU A 2 24.03 -1.96 -14.01
N LEU A 3 23.21 -1.62 -15.02
CA LEU A 3 21.94 -0.91 -14.80
C LEU A 3 20.92 -1.71 -13.96
N ARG A 4 20.98 -3.05 -14.02
CA ARG A 4 20.09 -3.92 -13.23
C ARG A 4 20.50 -3.98 -11.77
N GLU A 5 21.80 -3.97 -11.47
CA GLU A 5 22.31 -4.05 -10.10
C GLU A 5 22.05 -2.76 -9.31
N SER A 6 22.23 -1.57 -9.92
CA SER A 6 21.88 -0.32 -9.24
C SER A 6 20.39 -0.19 -8.96
N SER A 7 19.54 -0.63 -9.91
CA SER A 7 18.09 -0.64 -9.77
C SER A 7 17.66 -1.58 -8.64
N VAL A 8 18.21 -2.80 -8.59
CA VAL A 8 17.94 -3.77 -7.53
C VAL A 8 18.43 -3.27 -6.17
N SER A 9 19.62 -2.68 -6.10
CA SER A 9 20.16 -2.09 -4.87
C SER A 9 19.31 -0.93 -4.35
N SER A 10 18.80 -0.07 -5.25
CA SER A 10 17.90 1.03 -4.89
C SER A 10 16.56 0.52 -4.34
N ILE A 11 16.03 -0.57 -4.88
CA ILE A 11 14.79 -1.21 -4.41
C ILE A 11 15.04 -1.92 -3.07
N LEU A 12 16.20 -2.54 -2.88
CA LEU A 12 16.57 -3.17 -1.61
C LEU A 12 16.80 -2.14 -0.51
N HIS A 13 17.48 -1.04 -0.81
CA HIS A 13 17.63 0.09 0.11
C HIS A 13 16.26 0.71 0.43
N TYR A 14 15.40 0.83 -0.58
CA TYR A 14 14.02 1.28 -0.42
C TYR A 14 13.24 0.37 0.55
N TYR A 15 13.30 -0.94 0.36
CA TYR A 15 12.66 -1.91 1.25
C TYR A 15 13.23 -1.84 2.68
N LYS A 16 14.56 -1.71 2.82
CA LYS A 16 15.23 -1.55 4.12
C LYS A 16 14.86 -0.26 4.85
N SER A 17 14.43 0.77 4.12
CA SER A 17 14.01 2.05 4.72
C SER A 17 12.57 2.04 5.25
N LEU A 18 11.79 1.01 4.93
CA LEU A 18 10.44 0.83 5.46
C LEU A 18 10.51 0.23 6.86
N ASN A 19 9.94 0.95 7.82
CA ASN A 19 9.85 0.47 9.20
C ASN A 19 8.53 -0.29 9.36
N ILE A 20 8.39 -1.42 8.65
CA ILE A 20 7.25 -2.32 8.75
C ILE A 20 7.67 -3.66 9.35
N ASP A 21 6.77 -4.27 10.11
CA ASP A 21 6.96 -5.63 10.58
C ASP A 21 6.47 -6.65 9.54
N ARG A 22 6.71 -7.94 9.80
CA ARG A 22 6.24 -9.04 8.93
C ARG A 22 4.72 -9.01 8.73
N ARG A 23 3.95 -8.67 9.77
CA ARG A 23 2.48 -8.67 9.75
C ARG A 23 1.95 -7.56 8.85
N GLN A 24 2.52 -6.36 8.92
CA GLN A 24 2.18 -5.25 8.03
C GLN A 24 2.56 -5.57 6.58
N ASN A 25 3.69 -6.22 6.36
CA ASN A 25 4.05 -6.69 5.02
C ASN A 25 3.02 -7.70 4.48
N GLU A 26 2.59 -8.67 5.29
CA GLU A 26 1.54 -9.64 4.93
C GLU A 26 0.19 -8.95 4.62
N ILE A 27 -0.22 -7.97 5.43
CA ILE A 27 -1.42 -7.15 5.18
C ILE A 27 -1.31 -6.42 3.83
N LEU A 28 -0.17 -5.78 3.53
CA LEU A 28 0.03 -5.09 2.26
C LEU A 28 -0.02 -6.05 1.07
N MET A 29 0.52 -7.27 1.22
CA MET A 29 0.44 -8.30 0.19
C MET A 29 -1.01 -8.75 -0.06
N ASP A 30 -1.78 -9.01 1.00
CA ASP A 30 -3.19 -9.40 0.89
C ASP A 30 -4.04 -8.29 0.25
N LEU A 31 -3.82 -7.03 0.65
CA LEU A 31 -4.49 -5.88 0.03
C LEU A 31 -4.12 -5.74 -1.45
N SER A 32 -2.85 -5.96 -1.81
CA SER A 32 -2.41 -5.86 -3.21
C SER A 32 -3.04 -6.94 -4.08
N ARG A 33 -3.16 -8.17 -3.55
CA ARG A 33 -3.86 -9.27 -4.21
C ARG A 33 -5.35 -8.97 -4.40
N GLU A 34 -6.00 -8.38 -3.40
CA GLU A 34 -7.40 -7.98 -3.50
C GLU A 34 -7.59 -6.87 -4.53
N LEU A 35 -6.69 -5.88 -4.58
CA LEU A 35 -6.74 -4.77 -5.53
C LEU A 35 -6.55 -5.21 -6.99
N ALA A 36 -5.73 -6.25 -7.22
CA ALA A 36 -5.47 -6.81 -8.55
C ALA A 36 -6.73 -7.34 -9.25
N LYS A 37 -7.82 -7.59 -8.51
CA LYS A 37 -9.12 -7.99 -9.06
C LYS A 37 -9.85 -6.83 -9.76
N TYR A 38 -9.49 -5.59 -9.46
CA TYR A 38 -10.18 -4.39 -9.93
C TYR A 38 -9.39 -3.61 -10.97
N ILE A 39 -8.06 -3.63 -10.87
CA ILE A 39 -7.17 -2.86 -11.74
C ILE A 39 -6.35 -3.85 -12.58
N PRO A 40 -6.22 -3.67 -13.90
CA PRO A 40 -5.44 -4.56 -14.77
C PRO A 40 -3.93 -4.32 -14.63
N LEU A 41 -3.42 -4.42 -13.40
CA LEU A 41 -2.01 -4.40 -13.06
C LEU A 41 -1.64 -5.72 -12.38
N SER A 42 -0.37 -6.12 -12.49
CA SER A 42 0.11 -7.31 -11.79
C SER A 42 0.12 -7.06 -10.27
N GLU A 43 -0.08 -8.13 -9.50
CA GLU A 43 0.00 -8.10 -8.03
C GLU A 43 1.32 -7.49 -7.57
N LEU A 44 2.44 -7.83 -8.23
CA LEU A 44 3.76 -7.32 -7.91
C LEU A 44 3.85 -5.78 -8.06
N ILE A 45 3.27 -5.23 -9.12
CA ILE A 45 3.24 -3.78 -9.33
C ILE A 45 2.43 -3.12 -8.20
N LEU A 46 1.28 -3.70 -7.86
CA LEU A 46 0.41 -3.19 -6.80
C LEU A 46 1.06 -3.28 -5.41
N GLN A 47 1.80 -4.34 -5.13
CA GLN A 47 2.62 -4.46 -3.91
C GLN A 47 3.65 -3.33 -3.84
N GLY A 48 4.34 -3.04 -4.95
CA GLY A 48 5.26 -1.90 -5.05
C GLY A 48 4.59 -0.57 -4.71
N TYR A 49 3.39 -0.32 -5.24
CA TYR A 49 2.62 0.87 -4.89
C TYR A 49 2.14 0.88 -3.43
N GLY A 50 1.77 -0.26 -2.86
CA GLY A 50 1.39 -0.38 -1.45
C GLY A 50 2.55 -0.02 -0.53
N LEU A 51 3.77 -0.48 -0.84
CA LEU A 51 4.99 -0.12 -0.12
C LEU A 51 5.35 1.36 -0.28
N LEU A 52 5.09 1.96 -1.45
CA LEU A 52 5.22 3.41 -1.68
C LEU A 52 4.21 4.23 -0.88
N ALA A 53 2.96 3.78 -0.82
CA ALA A 53 1.94 4.42 0.00
C ALA A 53 2.25 4.32 1.50
N MET A 54 2.76 3.18 1.96
CA MET A 54 3.22 3.03 3.35
C MET A 54 4.34 4.02 3.69
N LYS A 55 5.33 4.17 2.81
CA LYS A 55 6.41 5.16 3.01
C LYS A 55 5.89 6.58 3.12
N ASP A 56 4.96 6.98 2.25
CA ASP A 56 4.38 8.32 2.31
C ASP A 56 3.61 8.53 3.60
N TRP A 57 2.85 7.53 4.03
CA TRP A 57 2.15 7.57 5.31
C TRP A 57 3.13 7.75 6.47
N GLN A 58 4.21 6.97 6.49
CA GLN A 58 5.27 7.08 7.51
C GLN A 58 5.93 8.46 7.51
N TYR A 59 6.19 9.03 6.33
CA TYR A 59 6.78 10.36 6.20
C TYR A 59 5.83 11.46 6.69
N ALA A 60 4.55 11.38 6.32
CA ALA A 60 3.53 12.35 6.70
C ALA A 60 3.27 12.35 8.22
N HIS A 61 3.26 11.17 8.85
CA HIS A 61 2.96 11.02 10.27
C HIS A 61 4.19 10.99 11.17
N LYS A 62 5.40 10.92 10.59
CA LYS A 62 6.67 10.70 11.32
C LYS A 62 6.62 9.47 12.23
N GLN A 63 5.92 8.44 11.79
CA GLN A 63 5.70 7.20 12.53
C GLN A 63 6.19 6.00 11.72
N PRO A 64 6.72 4.96 12.38
CA PRO A 64 7.03 3.70 11.72
C PRO A 64 5.74 2.93 11.40
N GLY A 65 5.72 2.23 10.25
CA GLY A 65 4.53 1.48 9.82
C GLY A 65 4.17 0.31 10.74
N TYR A 66 5.14 -0.26 11.47
CA TYR A 66 4.87 -1.33 12.45
C TYR A 66 3.97 -0.87 13.61
N GLU A 67 3.94 0.43 13.95
CA GLU A 67 3.10 0.94 15.04
C GLU A 67 1.60 0.82 14.73
N ILE A 68 1.22 0.75 13.45
CA ILE A 68 -0.16 0.50 13.04
C ILE A 68 -0.66 -0.81 13.66
N SER A 69 0.17 -1.84 13.79
CA SER A 69 -0.24 -3.13 14.39
C SER A 69 -0.72 -2.98 15.84
N SER A 70 -0.14 -2.04 16.59
CA SER A 70 -0.40 -1.80 18.02
C SER A 70 -1.46 -0.74 18.30
N MET A 71 -1.96 -0.04 17.29
CA MET A 71 -3.03 0.95 17.44
C MET A 71 -4.37 0.29 17.82
N SER A 72 -5.28 1.10 18.39
CA SER A 72 -6.67 0.70 18.59
C SER A 72 -7.32 0.29 17.26
N PRO A 73 -8.34 -0.59 17.25
CA PRO A 73 -9.07 -0.95 16.03
C PRO A 73 -9.52 0.27 15.21
N GLU A 74 -10.03 1.31 15.88
CA GLU A 74 -10.50 2.54 15.27
C GLU A 74 -9.36 3.32 14.61
N ASP A 75 -8.23 3.45 15.29
CA ASP A 75 -7.06 4.16 14.77
C ASP A 75 -6.37 3.38 13.65
N ARG A 76 -6.36 2.03 13.71
CA ARG A 76 -5.89 1.19 12.60
C ARG A 76 -6.71 1.39 11.33
N ILE A 77 -8.03 1.47 11.47
CA ILE A 77 -8.93 1.76 10.36
C ILE A 77 -8.64 3.15 9.79
N ARG A 78 -8.36 4.14 10.65
CA ARG A 78 -8.02 5.50 10.22
C ARG A 78 -6.69 5.52 9.46
N ALA A 79 -5.63 4.95 10.02
CA ALA A 79 -4.33 4.85 9.38
C ALA A 79 -4.41 4.11 8.03
N MET A 80 -5.16 2.99 7.98
CA MET A 80 -5.37 2.28 6.72
C MET A 80 -6.16 3.11 5.70
N LYS A 81 -7.18 3.85 6.13
CA LYS A 81 -7.91 4.76 5.22
C LYS A 81 -6.97 5.80 4.63
N GLU A 82 -6.08 6.40 5.43
CA GLU A 82 -5.09 7.37 4.96
C GLU A 82 -4.06 6.74 4.01
N LEU A 83 -3.53 5.56 4.36
CA LEU A 83 -2.63 4.80 3.50
C LEU A 83 -3.26 4.52 2.13
N LEU A 84 -4.53 4.11 2.11
CA LEU A 84 -5.28 3.89 0.88
C LEU A 84 -5.49 5.19 0.08
N GLN A 85 -5.55 6.36 0.71
CA GLN A 85 -5.57 7.65 0.00
C GLN A 85 -4.21 7.96 -0.64
N PHE A 86 -3.09 7.67 0.02
CA PHE A 86 -1.76 7.77 -0.61
C PHE A 86 -1.64 6.83 -1.81
N LEU A 87 -2.12 5.59 -1.67
CA LEU A 87 -2.15 4.61 -2.76
C LEU A 87 -3.00 5.10 -3.95
N LEU A 88 -4.21 5.58 -3.66
CA LEU A 88 -5.13 6.15 -4.64
C LEU A 88 -4.46 7.28 -5.43
N HIS A 89 -3.86 8.24 -4.71
CA HIS A 89 -3.17 9.37 -5.32
C HIS A 89 -2.05 8.91 -6.26
N ARG A 90 -1.21 7.96 -5.83
CA ARG A 90 -0.11 7.41 -6.63
C ARG A 90 -0.57 6.69 -7.88
N LEU A 91 -1.61 5.85 -7.76
CA LEU A 91 -2.15 5.12 -8.90
C LEU A 91 -2.73 6.08 -9.93
N LYS A 92 -3.52 7.07 -9.50
CA LYS A 92 -4.07 8.10 -10.39
C LYS A 92 -2.97 8.95 -11.05
N SER A 93 -1.96 9.37 -10.29
CA SER A 93 -0.86 10.20 -10.82
C SER A 93 0.01 9.45 -11.83
N THR A 94 0.22 8.15 -11.63
CA THR A 94 1.14 7.36 -12.45
C THR A 94 0.46 6.80 -13.69
N LEU A 95 -0.78 6.32 -13.56
CA LEU A 95 -1.49 5.71 -14.69
C LEU A 95 -1.97 6.75 -15.71
N LYS A 96 -2.05 8.05 -15.34
CA LYS A 96 -2.34 9.23 -16.19
C LYS A 96 -3.53 9.06 -17.15
N SER A 97 -4.37 8.05 -16.94
CA SER A 97 -5.37 7.59 -17.88
C SER A 97 -6.71 7.53 -17.16
N LYS A 98 -7.66 8.36 -17.64
CA LYS A 98 -9.06 8.34 -17.19
C LYS A 98 -9.70 6.95 -17.34
N LYS A 99 -9.14 6.08 -18.17
CA LYS A 99 -9.64 4.72 -18.46
C LYS A 99 -9.82 3.88 -17.19
N TYR A 100 -8.93 4.03 -16.22
CA TYR A 100 -8.92 3.19 -15.02
C TYR A 100 -9.36 3.93 -13.76
N GLU A 101 -9.70 5.22 -13.87
CA GLU A 101 -9.95 6.07 -12.71
C GLU A 101 -11.09 5.53 -11.83
N HIS A 102 -12.23 5.22 -12.44
CA HIS A 102 -13.37 4.63 -11.72
C HIS A 102 -13.08 3.25 -11.13
N GLN A 103 -12.23 2.44 -11.78
CA GLN A 103 -11.85 1.13 -11.27
C GLN A 103 -10.91 1.24 -10.07
N ILE A 104 -10.00 2.23 -10.09
CA ILE A 104 -9.13 2.53 -8.96
C ILE A 104 -9.96 3.03 -7.78
N ASP A 105 -10.87 3.97 -7.99
CA ASP A 105 -11.75 4.51 -6.94
C ASP A 105 -12.57 3.39 -6.29
N ALA A 106 -13.24 2.56 -7.10
CA ALA A 106 -14.03 1.44 -6.62
C ALA A 106 -13.15 0.39 -5.90
N GLY A 107 -11.98 0.07 -6.45
CA GLY A 107 -11.04 -0.89 -5.86
C GLY A 107 -10.56 -0.44 -4.48
N ILE A 108 -10.21 0.85 -4.34
CA ILE A 108 -9.78 1.43 -3.05
C ILE A 108 -10.92 1.41 -2.02
N GLU A 109 -12.15 1.71 -2.41
CA GLU A 109 -13.30 1.62 -1.51
C GLU A 109 -13.52 0.18 -1.02
N LYS A 110 -13.45 -0.80 -1.93
CA LYS A 110 -13.59 -2.22 -1.59
C LYS A 110 -12.45 -2.73 -0.71
N LEU A 111 -11.23 -2.23 -0.88
CA LEU A 111 -10.10 -2.57 -0.01
C LEU A 111 -10.31 -2.17 1.43
N LEU A 112 -10.86 -0.98 1.69
CA LEU A 112 -11.13 -0.55 3.07
C LEU A 112 -12.17 -1.46 3.73
N VAL A 113 -13.20 -1.87 3.00
CA VAL A 113 -14.21 -2.83 3.47
C VAL A 113 -13.57 -4.18 3.76
N TYR A 114 -12.73 -4.68 2.84
CA TYR A 114 -11.98 -5.92 3.02
C TYR A 114 -11.11 -5.85 4.28
N TYR A 115 -10.29 -4.82 4.43
CA TYR A 115 -9.41 -4.63 5.58
C TYR A 115 -10.17 -4.63 6.91
N LYS A 116 -11.30 -3.91 6.97
CA LYS A 116 -12.16 -3.87 8.16
C LYS A 116 -12.66 -5.25 8.56
N LYS A 117 -12.99 -6.10 7.57
CA LYS A 117 -13.49 -7.46 7.78
C LYS A 117 -12.38 -8.42 8.21
N THR A 118 -11.17 -8.29 7.67
CA THR A 118 -10.13 -9.33 7.81
C THR A 118 -9.05 -8.99 8.84
N HIS A 119 -8.71 -7.71 9.03
CA HIS A 119 -7.53 -7.30 9.79
C HIS A 119 -7.83 -6.32 10.94
N ALA A 120 -8.86 -5.46 10.82
CA ALA A 120 -9.08 -4.35 11.78
C ALA A 120 -9.46 -4.77 13.22
N ARG A 121 -10.00 -5.97 13.42
CA ARG A 121 -10.45 -6.47 14.74
C ARG A 121 -9.47 -7.45 15.42
N ARG A 122 -8.29 -7.65 14.84
CA ARG A 122 -7.30 -8.62 15.31
C ARG A 122 -6.21 -8.01 16.19
#